data_AF-A0A964ZRB2-F1
#
_entry.id   AF-A0A964ZRB2-F1
#
_cell.length_a   1.000
_cell.length_b   1.000
_cell.length_c   1.000
_cell.angle_alpha   90.00
_cell.angle_beta   90.00
_cell.angle_gamma   90.00
#
_symmetry.space_group_name_H-M   'P 1'
#
loop_
_entity.id
_entity.type
_entity.pdbx_description
1 polymer ?
#
loop_
_entity_poly.entity_id
_entity_poly.type
_entity_poly.pdbx_seq_one_letter_code
_entity_poly.pdbx_strand_id
1 'polypeptide(L)'
;MAAKDLYEKDYYAILGVDKKADAATIKKTYRSLARELHPDKTKGDKKLEDRFKEVSEAYEILSDDKKRSEYDQARQAFQSGAYRAGQQSTGDFSDLFSGGGDIFSQLFTGRRGPRKGQDIETEISISFRDALFGKEVDLRLSGQSSAGSTITVRIPAGVSD
;
A
#
# COMPACT_ATOMS: atom_id res chain seq x y z
N MET A 1 -1.40 -1.41 -7.00
CA MET A 1 -0.54 -2.24 -7.86
C MET A 1 0.23 -3.21 -6.99
N ALA A 2 0.58 -4.38 -7.52
CA ALA A 2 1.25 -5.43 -6.77
C ALA A 2 2.72 -5.04 -6.56
N ALA A 3 3.29 -5.39 -5.41
CA ALA A 3 4.71 -5.21 -5.09
C ALA A 3 5.70 -5.82 -6.11
N LYS A 4 5.22 -6.50 -7.16
CA LYS A 4 6.00 -7.07 -8.26
C LYS A 4 6.58 -6.01 -9.21
N ASP A 5 5.86 -4.91 -9.47
CA ASP A 5 6.29 -3.91 -10.45
C ASP A 5 7.60 -3.20 -10.03
N LEU A 6 7.84 -3.05 -8.73
CA LEU A 6 9.05 -2.46 -8.15
C LEU A 6 10.35 -3.23 -8.45
N TYR A 7 10.28 -4.53 -8.75
CA TYR A 7 11.46 -5.38 -8.96
C TYR A 7 11.70 -5.69 -10.44
N GLU A 8 10.63 -5.72 -11.23
CA GLU A 8 10.69 -6.09 -12.65
C GLU A 8 10.94 -4.88 -13.55
N LYS A 9 10.47 -3.68 -13.18
CA LYS A 9 10.60 -2.48 -14.02
C LYS A 9 11.91 -1.75 -13.78
N ASP A 10 12.54 -1.35 -14.89
CA ASP A 10 13.71 -0.50 -14.88
C ASP A 10 13.31 0.99 -14.86
N TYR A 11 13.23 1.59 -13.68
CA TYR A 11 12.85 3.00 -13.54
C TYR A 11 13.86 3.96 -14.19
N TYR A 12 15.14 3.59 -14.27
CA TYR A 12 16.15 4.37 -14.99
C TYR A 12 15.88 4.33 -16.50
N ALA A 13 15.55 3.17 -17.05
CA ALA A 13 15.18 3.03 -18.46
C ALA A 13 13.85 3.74 -18.80
N ILE A 14 12.86 3.71 -17.89
CA ILE A 14 11.57 4.40 -18.07
C ILE A 14 11.76 5.92 -18.17
N LEU A 15 12.63 6.49 -17.32
CA LEU A 15 12.98 7.90 -17.37
C LEU A 15 14.00 8.25 -18.47
N GLY A 16 14.59 7.26 -19.12
CA GLY A 16 15.64 7.43 -20.12
C GLY A 16 16.93 8.03 -19.54
N VAL A 17 17.24 7.74 -18.28
CA VAL A 17 18.42 8.26 -17.57
C VAL A 17 19.39 7.14 -17.24
N ASP A 18 20.67 7.48 -17.12
CA ASP A 18 21.69 6.55 -16.66
C ASP A 18 21.49 6.21 -15.16
N LYS A 19 21.87 4.99 -14.75
CA LYS A 19 21.82 4.57 -13.34
C LYS A 19 22.63 5.49 -12.42
N LYS A 20 23.69 6.12 -12.94
CA LYS A 20 24.55 7.07 -12.23
C LYS A 20 24.07 8.52 -12.31
N ALA A 21 22.91 8.79 -12.90
CA ALA A 21 22.36 10.14 -12.98
C ALA A 21 22.17 10.75 -11.58
N ASP A 22 22.48 12.03 -11.45
CA ASP A 22 22.25 12.79 -10.23
C ASP A 22 20.76 13.17 -10.10
N ALA A 23 20.33 13.48 -8.87
CA ALA A 23 18.93 13.83 -8.60
C ALA A 23 18.47 15.05 -9.44
N ALA A 24 19.38 15.98 -9.76
CA ALA A 24 19.07 17.13 -10.60
C ALA A 24 18.76 16.74 -12.05
N THR A 25 19.52 15.80 -12.65
CA THR A 25 19.24 15.27 -13.99
C THR A 25 17.91 14.52 -14.01
N ILE A 26 17.66 13.66 -13.02
CA ILE A 26 16.39 12.91 -12.89
C ILE A 26 15.19 13.84 -12.81
N LYS A 27 15.29 14.92 -12.02
CA LYS A 27 14.25 15.94 -11.91
C LYS A 27 14.05 16.72 -13.21
N LYS A 28 15.12 17.02 -13.94
CA LYS A 28 15.06 17.74 -15.21
C LYS A 28 14.38 16.89 -16.29
N THR A 29 14.75 15.61 -16.41
CA THR A 29 14.16 14.70 -17.40
C THR A 29 12.70 14.43 -17.10
N TYR A 30 12.34 14.18 -15.83
CA TYR A 30 10.96 14.06 -15.39
C TYR A 30 10.13 15.29 -15.79
N ARG A 31 10.62 16.52 -15.55
CA ARG A 31 9.91 17.74 -15.94
C ARG A 31 9.71 17.88 -17.45
N SER A 32 10.64 17.39 -18.28
CA SER A 32 10.47 17.39 -19.74
C SER A 32 9.38 16.39 -20.15
N LEU A 33 9.52 15.14 -19.71
CA LEU A 33 8.58 14.06 -20.04
C LEU A 33 7.17 14.34 -19.52
N ALA A 34 7.05 14.89 -18.31
CA ALA A 34 5.75 15.25 -17.73
C ALA A 34 5.02 16.32 -18.56
N ARG A 35 5.75 17.28 -19.16
CA ARG A 35 5.17 18.30 -20.04
C ARG A 35 4.79 17.75 -21.42
N GLU A 36 5.48 16.71 -21.88
CA GLU A 36 5.20 16.06 -23.17
C GLU A 36 4.02 15.10 -23.05
N LEU A 37 3.96 14.35 -21.96
CA LEU A 37 2.94 13.33 -21.69
C LEU A 37 1.71 13.86 -20.94
N HIS A 38 1.66 15.16 -20.63
CA HIS A 38 0.56 15.76 -19.87
C HIS A 38 -0.79 15.50 -20.57
N PRO A 39 -1.85 15.10 -19.84
CA PRO A 39 -3.16 14.75 -20.41
C PRO A 39 -3.79 15.87 -21.25
N ASP A 40 -3.51 17.13 -20.90
CA ASP A 40 -3.97 18.31 -21.65
C ASP A 40 -3.36 18.40 -23.06
N LYS A 41 -2.11 17.95 -23.25
CA LYS A 41 -1.44 17.94 -24.55
C LYS A 41 -1.76 16.69 -25.36
N THR A 42 -1.91 15.56 -24.69
CA THR A 42 -2.09 14.25 -25.32
C THR A 42 -3.56 13.92 -25.61
N LYS A 43 -4.48 14.83 -25.26
CA LYS A 43 -5.93 14.73 -25.54
C LYS A 43 -6.55 13.41 -25.06
N GLY A 44 -6.01 12.83 -23.99
CA GLY A 44 -6.52 11.59 -23.39
C GLY A 44 -6.12 10.30 -24.14
N ASP A 45 -5.01 10.29 -24.89
CA ASP A 45 -4.46 9.04 -25.41
C ASP A 45 -4.01 8.13 -24.25
N LYS A 46 -4.69 7.00 -24.09
CA LYS A 46 -4.46 6.03 -23.01
C LYS A 46 -3.01 5.55 -22.95
N LYS A 47 -2.34 5.39 -24.10
CA LYS A 47 -0.94 4.93 -24.13
C LYS A 47 0.02 5.95 -23.55
N LEU A 48 -0.25 7.24 -23.78
CA LEU A 48 0.57 8.34 -23.26
C LEU A 48 0.26 8.60 -21.78
N GLU A 49 -1.00 8.41 -21.38
CA GLU A 49 -1.41 8.43 -19.97
C GLU A 49 -0.72 7.32 -19.16
N ASP A 50 -0.67 6.09 -19.70
CA ASP A 50 -0.01 4.98 -19.02
C ASP A 50 1.50 5.21 -18.93
N ARG A 51 2.14 5.74 -19.98
CA ARG A 51 3.54 6.19 -19.90
C ARG A 51 3.75 7.30 -18.87
N PHE A 52 2.82 8.25 -18.75
CA PHE A 52 2.91 9.30 -17.75
C PHE A 52 2.88 8.75 -16.32
N LYS A 53 2.04 7.73 -16.07
CA LYS A 53 1.98 7.02 -14.79
C LYS A 53 3.32 6.36 -14.48
N GLU A 54 3.88 5.61 -15.44
CA GLU A 54 5.18 4.94 -15.27
C GLU A 54 6.33 5.93 -15.01
N VAL A 55 6.38 7.03 -15.74
CA VAL A 55 7.38 8.10 -15.56
C VAL A 55 7.27 8.76 -14.19
N SER A 56 6.04 8.95 -13.71
CA SER A 56 5.81 9.57 -12.41
C SER A 56 6.14 8.63 -11.25
N GLU A 57 5.82 7.35 -11.38
CA GLU A 57 6.26 6.31 -10.45
C GLU A 57 7.78 6.21 -10.36
N ALA A 58 8.46 6.22 -11.51
CA ALA A 58 9.92 6.19 -11.58
C ALA A 58 10.54 7.40 -10.85
N TYR A 59 9.97 8.60 -11.02
CA TYR A 59 10.46 9.80 -10.34
C TYR A 59 10.25 9.75 -8.82
N GLU A 60 9.11 9.26 -8.33
CA GLU A 60 8.84 9.14 -6.88
C GLU A 60 9.85 8.25 -6.15
N ILE A 61 10.36 7.22 -6.82
CA ILE A 61 11.33 6.28 -6.25
C ILE A 61 12.75 6.84 -6.39
N LEU A 62 13.10 7.38 -7.55
CA LEU A 62 14.47 7.83 -7.83
C LEU A 62 14.79 9.24 -7.32
N SER A 63 13.78 10.05 -6.96
CA SER A 63 13.99 11.42 -6.46
C SER A 63 14.36 11.51 -4.97
N ASP A 64 14.06 10.46 -4.19
CA ASP A 64 14.43 10.36 -2.78
C ASP A 64 15.60 9.40 -2.62
N ASP A 65 16.68 9.86 -1.98
CA ASP A 65 17.91 9.10 -1.79
C ASP A 65 17.68 7.78 -1.03
N LYS A 66 16.76 7.75 -0.06
CA LYS A 66 16.44 6.54 0.71
C LYS A 66 15.73 5.51 -0.18
N LYS A 67 14.65 5.94 -0.86
CA LYS A 67 13.88 5.08 -1.75
C LYS A 67 14.71 4.57 -2.93
N ARG A 68 15.59 5.41 -3.47
CA ARG A 68 16.54 5.03 -4.52
C ARG A 68 17.50 3.95 -4.04
N SER A 69 18.04 4.09 -2.84
CA SER A 69 18.94 3.09 -2.25
C SER A 69 18.22 1.76 -2.04
N GLU A 70 17.00 1.79 -1.49
CA GLU A 70 16.17 0.59 -1.29
C GLU A 70 15.85 -0.11 -2.61
N TYR A 71 15.48 0.66 -3.65
CA TYR A 71 15.25 0.13 -5.00
C TYR A 71 16.51 -0.52 -5.59
N ASP A 72 17.67 0.14 -5.47
CA ASP A 72 18.94 -0.39 -5.99
C ASP A 72 19.35 -1.69 -5.27
N GLN A 73 19.16 -1.77 -3.95
CA GLN A 73 19.43 -2.96 -3.14
C GLN A 73 18.48 -4.11 -3.48
N ALA A 74 17.18 -3.82 -3.54
CA ALA A 74 16.13 -4.76 -3.94
C ALA A 74 16.41 -5.35 -5.31
N ARG A 75 16.79 -4.51 -6.28
CA ARG A 75 17.06 -4.94 -7.66
C ARG A 75 18.35 -5.76 -7.77
N GLN A 76 19.38 -5.42 -7.00
CA GLN A 76 20.61 -6.21 -6.94
C GLN A 76 20.35 -7.60 -6.32
N ALA A 77 19.56 -7.66 -5.24
CA ALA A 77 19.18 -8.92 -4.60
C ALA A 77 18.28 -9.79 -5.51
N PHE A 78 17.41 -9.17 -6.32
CA PHE A 78 16.63 -9.86 -7.34
C PHE A 78 17.51 -10.42 -8.46
N GLN A 79 18.48 -9.62 -8.97
CA GLN A 79 19.41 -10.04 -10.02
C GLN A 79 20.41 -11.10 -9.56
N SER A 80 20.79 -11.13 -8.28
CA SER A 80 21.70 -12.13 -7.73
C SER A 80 21.04 -13.50 -7.49
N GLY A 81 19.74 -13.64 -7.77
CA GLY A 81 19.02 -14.91 -7.60
C GLY A 81 18.76 -15.29 -6.13
N ALA A 82 19.07 -14.42 -5.17
CA ALA A 82 18.81 -14.64 -3.75
C ALA A 82 17.31 -14.80 -3.43
N TYR A 83 16.43 -14.32 -4.32
CA TYR A 83 14.98 -14.53 -4.23
C TYR A 83 14.48 -15.89 -4.78
N ARG A 84 15.36 -16.75 -5.31
CA ARG A 84 14.99 -18.08 -5.84
C ARG A 84 15.31 -19.26 -4.92
N ALA A 85 16.08 -19.06 -3.85
CA ALA A 85 16.29 -20.08 -2.84
C ALA A 85 15.41 -19.75 -1.64
N GLY A 86 14.34 -20.54 -1.47
CA GLY A 86 13.29 -20.29 -0.51
C GLY A 86 13.82 -20.04 0.90
N GLN A 87 13.49 -18.87 1.46
CA GLN A 87 13.38 -18.64 2.89
C GLN A 87 12.76 -17.24 3.04
N GLN A 88 11.48 -17.20 3.40
CA GLN A 88 10.98 -16.35 4.48
C GLN A 88 11.88 -15.17 4.89
N SER A 89 11.95 -14.13 4.05
CA SER A 89 12.41 -12.79 4.45
C SER A 89 11.56 -11.72 3.74
N THR A 90 10.27 -12.02 3.61
CA THR A 90 9.21 -11.09 3.20
C THR A 90 8.57 -10.43 4.43
N GLY A 91 9.31 -10.33 5.54
CA GLY A 91 8.86 -9.65 6.76
C GLY A 91 9.29 -8.19 6.79
N ASP A 92 10.53 -7.90 6.40
CA ASP A 92 11.15 -6.60 6.69
C ASP A 92 10.93 -5.55 5.59
N PHE A 93 10.97 -5.97 4.32
CA PHE A 93 10.63 -5.09 3.19
C PHE A 93 9.12 -4.88 3.06
N SER A 94 8.34 -5.86 3.53
CA SER A 94 6.89 -5.76 3.67
C SER A 94 6.55 -4.73 4.74
N ASP A 95 7.18 -4.73 5.92
CA ASP A 95 6.85 -3.77 6.99
C ASP A 95 7.30 -2.33 6.69
N LEU A 96 8.42 -2.14 6.01
CA LEU A 96 8.87 -0.80 5.59
C LEU A 96 7.92 -0.17 4.53
N PHE A 97 7.34 -1.01 3.66
CA PHE A 97 6.33 -0.60 2.66
C PHE A 97 4.88 -0.90 3.07
N SER A 98 4.62 -1.49 4.24
CA SER A 98 3.29 -1.71 4.84
C SER A 98 2.94 -0.56 5.79
N GLY A 99 3.97 0.07 6.39
CA GLY A 99 3.83 1.36 7.07
C GLY A 99 3.78 2.58 6.14
N GLY A 100 3.95 2.41 4.82
CA GLY A 100 4.03 3.50 3.84
C GLY A 100 3.42 3.23 2.47
N GLY A 101 2.95 2.00 2.20
CA GLY A 101 2.34 1.58 0.93
C GLY A 101 0.95 2.16 0.68
N ASP A 102 0.38 2.79 1.70
CA ASP A 102 -0.83 3.58 1.58
C ASP A 102 -0.56 4.97 0.98
N ILE A 103 0.67 5.50 1.03
CA ILE A 103 1.00 6.84 0.51
C ILE A 103 1.12 6.83 -1.01
N PHE A 104 1.79 5.82 -1.59
CA PHE A 104 1.97 5.73 -3.04
C PHE A 104 0.66 5.39 -3.77
N SER A 105 -0.22 4.57 -3.15
CA SER A 105 -1.59 4.35 -3.67
C SER A 105 -2.46 5.60 -3.58
N GLN A 106 -2.28 6.46 -2.59
CA GLN A 106 -3.14 7.64 -2.38
C GLN A 106 -2.82 8.80 -3.34
N LEU A 107 -1.58 8.88 -3.83
CA LEU A 107 -1.16 9.96 -4.72
C LEU A 107 -1.49 9.69 -6.20
N PHE A 108 -1.44 8.42 -6.63
CA PHE A 108 -1.65 8.03 -8.05
C PHE A 108 -3.02 7.43 -8.36
N THR A 109 -3.83 7.09 -7.35
CA THR A 109 -5.24 6.74 -7.56
C THR A 109 -6.10 7.81 -6.93
N GLY A 110 -6.61 8.72 -7.76
CA GLY A 110 -7.41 9.86 -7.32
C GLY A 110 -8.43 9.48 -6.25
N ARG A 111 -8.33 10.15 -5.10
CA ARG A 111 -9.37 10.27 -4.08
C ARG A 111 -9.92 8.94 -3.54
N ARG A 112 -9.08 8.18 -2.83
CA ARG A 112 -9.59 7.26 -1.81
C ARG A 112 -9.96 8.04 -0.55
N GLY A 113 -11.26 8.29 -0.37
CA GLY A 113 -11.80 8.67 0.93
C GLY A 113 -11.51 7.59 1.99
N PRO A 114 -11.82 7.86 3.28
CA PRO A 114 -11.58 6.91 4.37
C PRO A 114 -12.06 5.51 3.99
N ARG A 115 -11.16 4.52 4.08
CA ARG A 115 -11.51 3.12 3.84
C ARG A 115 -12.56 2.69 4.86
N LYS A 116 -13.59 1.97 4.41
CA LYS A 116 -14.54 1.30 5.31
C LYS A 116 -13.74 0.37 6.24
N GLY A 117 -14.00 0.44 7.54
CA GLY A 117 -13.46 -0.55 8.49
C GLY A 117 -13.93 -1.96 8.15
N GLN A 118 -13.18 -2.97 8.59
CA GLN A 118 -13.61 -4.36 8.48
C GLN A 118 -14.78 -4.61 9.42
N ASP A 119 -15.78 -5.36 8.96
CA ASP A 119 -16.86 -5.82 9.81
C ASP A 119 -16.30 -6.94 10.73
N ILE A 120 -16.60 -6.87 12.03
CA ILE A 120 -16.15 -7.87 13.03
C ILE A 120 -17.40 -8.57 13.57
N GLU A 121 -17.43 -9.89 13.47
CA GLU A 121 -18.46 -10.74 14.06
C GLU A 121 -17.89 -11.47 15.28
N THR A 122 -18.70 -11.61 16.32
CA THR A 122 -18.33 -12.33 17.55
C THR A 122 -19.55 -13.02 18.10
N GLU A 123 -19.39 -14.29 18.46
CA GLU A 123 -20.43 -15.10 19.08
C GLU A 123 -20.21 -15.14 20.59
N ILE A 124 -21.28 -15.01 21.36
CA ILE A 124 -21.26 -15.16 22.82
C ILE A 124 -22.36 -16.10 23.27
N SER A 125 -22.05 -16.92 24.27
CA SER A 125 -23.06 -17.73 24.95
C SER A 125 -23.59 -16.98 26.16
N ILE A 126 -24.90 -16.72 26.19
CA ILE A 126 -25.60 -16.12 27.34
C ILE A 126 -26.54 -17.14 27.98
N SER A 127 -26.86 -16.92 29.25
CA SER A 127 -27.85 -17.76 29.94
C SER A 127 -29.27 -17.41 29.48
N PHE A 128 -30.18 -18.39 29.48
CA PHE A 128 -31.59 -18.19 29.13
C PHE A 128 -32.25 -17.09 29.98
N ARG A 129 -31.93 -17.03 31.27
CA ARG A 129 -32.41 -15.99 32.18
C ARG A 129 -31.94 -14.59 31.74
N ASP A 130 -30.67 -14.47 31.35
CA ASP A 130 -30.11 -13.21 30.88
C ASP A 130 -30.71 -12.79 29.53
N ALA A 131 -31.05 -13.74 28.65
CA ALA A 131 -31.76 -13.47 27.41
C ALA A 131 -33.19 -12.95 27.65
N LEU A 132 -33.89 -13.45 28.69
CA LEU A 132 -35.24 -13.00 29.03
C LEU A 132 -35.29 -11.59 29.63
N PHE A 133 -34.33 -11.24 30.48
CA PHE A 133 -34.35 -9.97 31.21
C PHE A 133 -33.46 -8.88 30.58
N GLY A 134 -32.60 -9.26 29.64
CA GLY A 134 -31.56 -8.39 29.10
C GLY A 134 -30.38 -8.22 30.07
N LYS A 135 -29.17 -8.01 29.53
CA LYS A 135 -27.95 -7.90 30.32
C LYS A 135 -26.88 -7.09 29.60
N GLU A 136 -26.06 -6.37 30.35
CA GLU A 136 -24.85 -5.76 29.84
C GLU A 136 -23.70 -6.76 29.92
N VAL A 137 -23.02 -6.97 28.79
CA VAL A 137 -21.92 -7.94 28.65
C VAL A 137 -20.71 -7.23 28.08
N ASP A 138 -19.56 -7.44 28.71
CA ASP A 138 -18.28 -6.95 28.22
C ASP A 138 -17.70 -7.92 27.19
N LEU A 139 -17.59 -7.45 25.95
CA LEU A 139 -17.03 -8.19 24.83
C LEU A 139 -15.57 -7.81 24.62
N ARG A 140 -14.70 -8.82 24.54
CA ARG A 140 -13.31 -8.62 24.13
C ARG A 140 -13.20 -8.86 22.63
N LEU A 141 -12.88 -7.81 21.87
CA LEU A 141 -12.68 -7.93 20.43
C LEU A 141 -11.27 -8.47 20.15
N SER A 142 -11.18 -9.67 19.58
CA SER A 142 -9.94 -10.20 19.03
C SER A 142 -9.76 -9.72 17.59
N GLY A 143 -9.50 -8.43 17.42
CA GLY A 143 -9.43 -7.79 16.10
C GLY A 143 -8.33 -6.73 16.04
N GLN A 144 -7.15 -7.16 15.56
CA GLN A 144 -6.10 -6.34 14.92
C GLN A 144 -5.38 -5.24 15.71
N SER A 145 -5.82 -4.84 16.91
CA SER A 145 -5.00 -4.01 17.78
C SER A 145 -4.25 -4.89 18.79
N SER A 146 -2.93 -4.71 18.90
CA SER A 146 -2.09 -5.41 19.88
C SER A 146 -2.53 -5.16 21.34
N ALA A 147 -3.42 -4.20 21.57
CA ALA A 147 -4.18 -4.01 22.79
C ALA A 147 -5.64 -4.42 22.54
N GLY A 148 -6.08 -5.57 23.08
CA GLY A 148 -7.47 -6.02 22.96
C GLY A 148 -8.45 -4.95 23.49
N SER A 149 -9.38 -4.51 22.65
CA SER A 149 -10.41 -3.56 23.05
C SER A 149 -11.57 -4.30 23.72
N THR A 150 -11.99 -3.81 24.89
CA THR A 150 -13.19 -4.31 25.58
C THR A 150 -14.34 -3.34 25.29
N ILE A 151 -15.46 -3.85 24.79
CA ILE A 151 -16.68 -3.08 24.51
C ILE A 151 -17.81 -3.64 25.36
N THR A 152 -18.49 -2.77 26.11
CA THR A 152 -19.72 -3.14 26.83
C THR A 152 -20.91 -3.06 25.87
N VAL A 153 -21.63 -4.18 25.70
CA VAL A 153 -22.80 -4.28 24.83
C VAL A 153 -24.03 -4.62 25.68
N ARG A 154 -25.13 -3.90 25.43
CA ARG A 154 -26.41 -4.15 26.10
C ARG A 154 -27.29 -5.07 25.25
N ILE A 155 -27.56 -6.26 25.76
CA ILE A 155 -28.43 -7.24 25.14
C ILE A 155 -29.87 -6.95 25.58
N PRO A 156 -30.83 -6.74 24.65
CA PRO A 156 -32.23 -6.48 25.00
C PRO A 156 -32.91 -7.75 25.52
N ALA A 157 -33.99 -7.57 26.27
CA ALA A 157 -34.86 -8.66 26.72
C ALA A 157 -35.57 -9.31 25.52
N GLY A 158 -35.65 -10.64 25.51
CA GLY A 158 -36.39 -11.41 24.51
C GLY A 158 -35.61 -11.76 23.23
N VAL A 159 -34.27 -11.80 23.29
CA VAL A 159 -33.44 -12.26 22.17
C VAL A 159 -33.66 -13.76 21.94
N SER A 160 -33.92 -14.13 20.69
CA SER A 160 -33.99 -15.51 20.20
C SER A 160 -32.70 -15.89 19.47
N ASP A 161 -32.40 -17.19 19.45
CA ASP A 161 -31.37 -17.81 18.59
C ASP A 161 -31.65 -17.54 17.09
#